data_AF-A0A956G854-F1
#
_entry.id   AF-A0A956G854-F1
#
_cell.length_a   1.000
_cell.length_b   1.000
_cell.length_c   1.000
_cell.angle_alpha   90.00
_cell.angle_beta   90.00
_cell.angle_gamma   90.00
#
_symmetry.space_group_name_H-M   'P 1'
#
loop_
_entity.id
_entity.type
_entity.pdbx_description
1 polymer ?
#
loop_
_entity_poly.entity_id
_entity_poly.type
_entity_poly.pdbx_seq_one_letter_code
_entity_poly.pdbx_strand_id
1 'polypeptide(L)'
;MKRVDADDPRDVYSQRRARIAADVAALERDDARIANVRLVVFAVALAIAIARWGFSALHAAWLAAPALVFVALMIVHERTLRRLARARAALAYYDAGLRRLDGTWRGEGTPGAVSLADVDDDHPFAADLDPFGEGSLFQRLCRARTRAGEKMLARWLATPDTDDDDVGERLADRQRAIDPLRGALDLRERLALVGSTLRAGVEPERLTGWGSAPQLPITAKRTATLALLLPTLLGPLALGLLMAGLSPLWPLADCLTKAVLDWSNGEAQDDATLIIVERAGP
;
A
#
# COMPACT_ATOMS: atom_id res chain seq x y z
N MET A 1 39.36 0.58 -20.87
CA MET A 1 38.77 0.44 -19.53
C MET A 1 37.29 0.14 -19.72
N LYS A 2 36.90 -1.13 -19.57
CA LYS A 2 35.54 -1.63 -19.84
C LYS A 2 34.66 -1.17 -18.66
N ARG A 3 33.72 -0.24 -18.87
CA ARG A 3 32.68 0.01 -17.87
C ARG A 3 32.01 -1.34 -17.63
N VAL A 4 31.97 -1.78 -16.38
CA VAL A 4 31.07 -2.87 -15.99
C VAL A 4 29.68 -2.32 -16.28
N ASP A 5 29.04 -2.86 -17.32
CA ASP A 5 27.73 -2.42 -17.77
C ASP A 5 26.77 -2.60 -16.59
N ALA A 6 26.25 -1.48 -16.08
CA ALA A 6 25.09 -1.53 -15.20
C ALA A 6 23.98 -2.21 -15.99
N ASP A 7 23.35 -3.25 -15.43
CA ASP A 7 22.25 -3.99 -16.07
C ASP A 7 21.30 -3.03 -16.80
N ASP A 8 20.93 -3.35 -18.04
CA ASP A 8 20.01 -2.52 -18.83
C ASP A 8 18.77 -2.25 -17.97
N PRO A 9 18.40 -0.98 -17.71
CA PRO A 9 17.22 -0.64 -16.94
C PRO A 9 15.95 -1.37 -17.43
N ARG A 10 15.87 -1.66 -18.73
CA ARG A 10 14.79 -2.43 -19.34
C ARG A 10 14.76 -3.87 -18.80
N ASP A 11 15.90 -4.53 -18.71
CA ASP A 11 16.00 -5.91 -18.21
C ASP A 11 15.64 -6.00 -16.73
N VAL A 12 16.14 -5.06 -15.92
CA VAL A 12 15.80 -5.01 -14.50
C VAL A 12 14.30 -4.78 -14.29
N TYR A 13 13.71 -3.86 -15.04
CA TYR A 13 12.27 -3.56 -14.94
C TYR A 13 11.41 -4.72 -15.44
N SER A 14 11.80 -5.38 -16.53
CA SER A 14 11.06 -6.51 -17.09
C SER A 14 11.10 -7.74 -16.17
N GLN A 15 12.25 -8.05 -15.57
CA GLN A 15 12.41 -9.13 -14.59
C GLN A 15 11.55 -8.90 -13.34
N ARG A 16 11.61 -7.68 -12.77
CA ARG A 16 10.80 -7.34 -11.58
C ARG A 16 9.31 -7.37 -11.88
N ARG A 17 8.89 -6.84 -13.05
CA ARG A 17 7.52 -6.91 -13.52
C ARG A 17 7.03 -8.36 -13.65
N ALA A 18 7.83 -9.24 -14.25
CA ALA A 18 7.47 -10.65 -14.44
C ALA A 18 7.26 -11.37 -13.09
N ARG A 19 8.13 -11.12 -12.11
CA ARG A 19 7.97 -11.64 -10.74
C ARG A 19 6.67 -11.17 -10.11
N ILE A 20 6.40 -9.86 -10.14
CA ILE A 20 5.19 -9.28 -9.54
C ILE A 20 3.93 -9.78 -10.26
N ALA A 21 3.97 -9.96 -11.59
CA ALA A 21 2.85 -10.51 -12.34
C ALA A 21 2.53 -11.95 -11.92
N ALA A 22 3.55 -12.77 -11.63
CA ALA A 22 3.36 -14.10 -11.09
C ALA A 22 2.72 -14.07 -9.69
N ASP A 23 3.15 -13.14 -8.83
CA ASP A 23 2.58 -12.94 -7.49
C ASP A 23 1.11 -12.50 -7.56
N VAL A 24 0.77 -11.58 -8.47
CA VAL A 24 -0.63 -11.17 -8.72
C VAL A 24 -1.47 -12.37 -9.12
N ALA A 25 -1.01 -13.18 -10.08
CA ALA A 25 -1.74 -14.36 -10.53
C ALA A 25 -1.90 -15.41 -9.42
N ALA A 26 -0.93 -15.55 -8.52
CA ALA A 26 -1.05 -16.42 -7.35
C ALA A 26 -2.10 -15.90 -6.36
N LEU A 27 -2.06 -14.61 -6.02
CA LEU A 27 -3.00 -13.97 -5.12
C LEU A 27 -4.45 -13.98 -5.65
N GLU A 28 -4.64 -13.84 -6.96
CA GLU A 28 -5.97 -13.95 -7.59
C GLU A 28 -6.55 -15.38 -7.48
N ARG A 29 -5.71 -16.41 -7.61
CA ARG A 29 -6.15 -17.79 -7.39
C ARG A 29 -6.53 -18.03 -5.94
N ASP A 30 -5.77 -17.48 -5.00
CA ASP A 30 -6.05 -17.60 -3.58
C ASP A 30 -7.33 -16.85 -3.18
N ASP A 31 -7.56 -15.65 -3.74
CA ASP A 31 -8.80 -14.91 -3.58
C ASP A 31 -10.03 -15.72 -4.04
N ALA A 32 -9.95 -16.32 -5.23
CA ALA A 32 -11.00 -17.18 -5.77
C ALA A 32 -11.23 -18.45 -4.91
N ARG A 33 -10.16 -19.07 -4.41
CA ARG A 33 -10.25 -20.23 -3.49
C ARG A 33 -10.94 -19.84 -2.19
N ILE A 34 -10.57 -18.72 -1.60
CA ILE A 34 -11.17 -18.19 -0.36
C ILE A 34 -12.67 -17.93 -0.57
N ALA A 35 -13.05 -17.34 -1.71
CA ALA A 35 -14.46 -17.12 -2.06
C ALA A 35 -15.24 -18.44 -2.17
N ASN A 36 -14.67 -19.46 -2.81
CA ASN A 36 -15.30 -20.78 -2.95
C ASN A 36 -15.42 -21.50 -1.59
N VAL A 37 -14.37 -21.47 -0.75
CA VAL A 37 -14.42 -22.06 0.60
C VAL A 37 -15.50 -21.37 1.45
N ARG A 38 -15.66 -20.05 1.31
CA ARG A 38 -16.70 -19.28 2.01
C ARG A 38 -18.09 -19.76 1.63
N LEU A 39 -18.32 -20.04 0.35
CA LEU A 39 -19.59 -20.59 -0.14
C LEU A 39 -19.87 -21.98 0.44
N VAL A 40 -18.85 -22.85 0.50
CA VAL A 40 -18.97 -24.18 1.10
C VAL A 40 -19.28 -24.09 2.59
N VAL A 41 -18.57 -23.23 3.35
CA VAL A 41 -18.83 -23.02 4.78
C VAL A 41 -20.24 -22.51 5.03
N PHE A 42 -20.73 -21.58 4.19
CA PHE A 42 -22.10 -21.09 4.27
C PHE A 42 -23.13 -22.20 3.98
N ALA A 43 -22.90 -23.02 2.95
CA ALA A 43 -23.77 -24.16 2.63
C ALA A 43 -23.81 -25.19 3.77
N VAL A 44 -22.66 -25.48 4.40
CA VAL A 44 -22.58 -26.35 5.58
C VAL A 44 -23.34 -25.76 6.76
N ALA A 45 -23.18 -24.46 7.04
CA ALA A 45 -23.92 -23.77 8.10
C ALA A 45 -25.44 -23.85 7.86
N LEU A 46 -25.89 -23.66 6.62
CA LEU A 46 -27.29 -23.76 6.23
C LEU A 46 -27.82 -25.20 6.39
N ALA A 47 -27.06 -26.21 5.98
CA ALA A 47 -27.43 -27.61 6.15
C ALA A 47 -27.61 -27.97 7.64
N ILE A 48 -26.70 -27.50 8.51
CA ILE A 48 -26.82 -27.66 9.97
C ILE A 48 -28.09 -26.97 10.50
N ALA A 49 -28.38 -25.76 10.02
CA ALA A 49 -29.57 -25.02 10.42
C ALA A 49 -30.88 -25.73 10.02
N ILE A 50 -30.95 -26.28 8.79
CA ILE A 50 -32.12 -27.04 8.31
C ILE A 50 -32.26 -28.35 9.09
N ALA A 51 -31.17 -29.10 9.28
CA ALA A 51 -31.18 -30.37 10.01
C ALA A 51 -31.70 -30.21 11.45
N ARG A 52 -31.50 -29.03 12.06
CA ARG A 52 -32.03 -28.72 13.39
C ARG A 52 -33.57 -28.70 13.45
N TRP A 53 -34.28 -28.37 12.37
CA TRP A 53 -35.74 -28.48 12.34
C TRP A 53 -36.24 -29.93 12.37
N GLY A 54 -35.47 -30.88 11.82
CA GLY A 54 -35.81 -32.31 11.80
C GLY A 54 -35.30 -33.09 13.02
N PHE A 55 -34.20 -32.66 13.64
CA PHE A 55 -33.56 -33.34 14.76
C PHE A 55 -33.44 -32.39 15.96
N SER A 56 -34.37 -32.50 16.92
CA SER A 56 -34.44 -31.66 18.13
C SER A 56 -33.20 -31.79 19.04
N ALA A 57 -32.41 -32.86 18.89
CA ALA A 57 -31.18 -33.13 19.64
C ALA A 57 -29.95 -32.30 19.18
N LEU A 58 -30.00 -31.63 18.02
CA LEU A 58 -28.87 -30.83 17.55
C LEU A 58 -28.82 -29.48 18.28
N HIS A 59 -27.89 -29.33 19.23
CA HIS A 59 -27.74 -28.09 19.99
C HIS A 59 -27.29 -26.92 19.09
N ALA A 60 -27.81 -25.70 19.34
CA ALA A 60 -27.47 -24.50 18.55
C ALA A 60 -25.96 -24.17 18.57
N ALA A 61 -25.22 -24.71 19.54
CA ALA A 61 -23.77 -24.66 19.64
C ALA A 61 -23.02 -25.12 18.37
N TRP A 62 -23.59 -26.03 17.59
CA TRP A 62 -22.97 -26.54 16.36
C TRP A 62 -22.87 -25.50 15.23
N LEU A 63 -23.65 -24.41 15.30
CA LEU A 63 -23.52 -23.27 14.38
C LEU A 63 -22.33 -22.37 14.72
N ALA A 64 -21.78 -22.44 15.94
CA ALA A 64 -20.65 -21.61 16.35
C ALA A 64 -19.38 -21.95 15.56
N ALA A 65 -19.15 -23.23 15.26
CA ALA A 65 -17.98 -23.69 14.51
C ALA A 65 -17.91 -23.12 13.08
N PRO A 66 -18.93 -23.28 12.20
CA PRO A 66 -18.89 -22.71 10.86
C PRO A 66 -18.92 -21.17 10.89
N ALA A 67 -19.58 -20.54 11.87
CA ALA A 67 -19.54 -19.09 12.03
C ALA A 67 -18.11 -18.58 12.34
N LEU A 68 -17.39 -19.26 13.22
CA LEU A 68 -16.03 -18.92 13.59
C LEU A 68 -15.03 -19.15 12.43
N VAL A 69 -15.19 -20.24 11.67
CA VAL A 69 -14.43 -20.46 10.43
C VAL A 69 -14.72 -19.36 9.40
N PHE A 70 -15.99 -18.97 9.25
CA PHE A 70 -16.39 -17.90 8.32
C PHE A 70 -15.73 -16.57 8.67
N VAL A 71 -15.69 -16.20 9.95
CA VAL A 71 -15.01 -14.98 10.42
C VAL A 71 -13.49 -15.05 10.15
N ALA A 72 -12.85 -16.18 10.44
CA ALA A 72 -11.43 -16.37 10.12
C ALA A 72 -11.15 -16.18 8.62
N LEU A 73 -12.02 -16.74 7.79
CA LEU A 73 -11.91 -16.66 6.33
C LEU A 73 -12.11 -15.24 5.80
N MET A 74 -12.98 -14.43 6.44
CA MET A 74 -13.12 -13.00 6.13
C MET A 74 -11.83 -12.22 6.39
N ILE A 75 -11.16 -12.48 7.52
CA ILE A 75 -9.91 -11.81 7.85
C ILE A 75 -8.82 -12.17 6.82
N VAL A 76 -8.72 -13.44 6.45
CA VAL A 76 -7.74 -13.90 5.44
C VAL A 76 -8.06 -13.33 4.05
N HIS A 77 -9.33 -13.26 3.66
CA HIS A 77 -9.77 -12.66 2.40
C HIS A 77 -9.35 -11.20 2.31
N GLU A 78 -9.65 -10.42 3.33
CA GLU A 78 -9.33 -9.00 3.39
C GLU A 78 -7.79 -8.76 3.32
N ARG A 79 -6.99 -9.61 3.98
CA ARG A 79 -5.52 -9.57 3.82
C ARG A 79 -5.06 -9.88 2.41
N THR A 80 -5.66 -10.88 1.77
CA THR A 80 -5.35 -11.29 0.40
C THR A 80 -5.66 -10.16 -0.56
N LEU A 81 -6.82 -9.49 -0.40
CA LEU A 81 -7.21 -8.32 -1.17
C LEU A 81 -6.23 -7.15 -0.99
N ARG A 82 -5.79 -6.85 0.24
CA ARG A 82 -4.78 -5.80 0.47
C ARG A 82 -3.44 -6.12 -0.18
N ARG A 83 -2.97 -7.37 -0.08
CA ARG A 83 -1.73 -7.82 -0.73
C ARG A 83 -1.86 -7.73 -2.25
N LEU A 84 -2.99 -8.16 -2.80
CA LEU A 84 -3.29 -8.10 -4.23
C LEU A 84 -3.33 -6.64 -4.73
N ALA A 85 -3.96 -5.73 -3.98
CA ALA A 85 -3.98 -4.32 -4.32
C ALA A 85 -2.57 -3.71 -4.36
N ARG A 86 -1.72 -4.02 -3.37
CA ARG A 86 -0.31 -3.58 -3.36
C ARG A 86 0.49 -4.16 -4.53
N ALA A 87 0.33 -5.45 -4.82
CA ALA A 87 1.02 -6.11 -5.94
C ALA A 87 0.59 -5.53 -7.29
N ARG A 88 -0.70 -5.26 -7.50
CA ARG A 88 -1.21 -4.59 -8.70
C ARG A 88 -0.68 -3.16 -8.85
N ALA A 89 -0.58 -2.41 -7.75
CA ALA A 89 0.03 -1.08 -7.77
C ALA A 89 1.51 -1.14 -8.16
N ALA A 90 2.24 -2.16 -7.69
CA ALA A 90 3.64 -2.40 -8.07
C ALA A 90 3.76 -2.79 -9.55
N LEU A 91 2.87 -3.64 -10.04
CA LEU A 91 2.81 -4.01 -11.46
C LEU A 91 2.60 -2.78 -12.35
N ALA A 92 1.61 -1.94 -12.01
CA ALA A 92 1.34 -0.70 -12.71
C ALA A 92 2.53 0.28 -12.68
N TYR A 93 3.30 0.32 -11.58
CA TYR A 93 4.51 1.12 -11.49
C TYR A 93 5.58 0.68 -12.51
N TYR A 94 5.81 -0.63 -12.65
CA TYR A 94 6.79 -1.16 -13.61
C TYR A 94 6.29 -1.07 -15.06
N ASP A 95 5.00 -1.31 -15.31
CA ASP A 95 4.38 -1.09 -16.63
C ASP A 95 4.60 0.35 -17.11
N ALA A 96 4.33 1.34 -16.25
CA ALA A 96 4.58 2.75 -16.54
C ALA A 96 6.08 3.06 -16.72
N GLY A 97 6.95 2.31 -16.04
CA GLY A 97 8.39 2.38 -16.22
C GLY A 97 8.83 1.92 -17.62
N LEU A 98 8.38 0.75 -18.05
CA LEU A 98 8.73 0.16 -19.34
C LEU A 98 8.20 0.99 -20.51
N ARG A 99 6.93 1.39 -20.47
CA ARG A 99 6.35 2.24 -21.52
C ARG A 99 7.08 3.58 -21.68
N ARG A 100 7.62 4.14 -20.60
CA ARG A 100 8.50 5.31 -20.67
C ARG A 100 9.82 5.02 -21.37
N LEU A 101 10.41 3.85 -21.14
CA LEU A 101 11.61 3.39 -21.86
C LEU A 101 11.31 3.08 -23.34
N ASP A 102 10.08 2.66 -23.66
CA ASP A 102 9.62 2.33 -25.01
C ASP A 102 9.16 3.53 -25.84
N GLY A 103 9.02 4.71 -25.23
CA GLY A 103 8.49 5.88 -25.92
C GLY A 103 6.97 5.99 -25.98
N THR A 104 6.25 5.07 -25.33
CA THR A 104 4.78 4.93 -25.39
C THR A 104 4.09 5.48 -24.14
N TRP A 105 4.66 6.51 -23.51
CA TRP A 105 4.11 7.11 -22.28
C TRP A 105 2.97 8.11 -22.50
N ARG A 106 2.65 8.45 -23.76
CA ARG A 106 1.58 9.40 -24.09
C ARG A 106 0.23 8.89 -23.56
N GLY A 107 -0.64 9.79 -23.08
CA GLY A 107 -1.94 9.43 -22.47
C GLY A 107 -1.90 8.93 -21.01
N GLU A 108 -0.73 8.68 -20.41
CA GLU A 108 -0.56 8.34 -18.98
C GLU A 108 -0.71 9.52 -17.99
N GLY A 109 -1.08 10.68 -18.50
CA GLY A 109 -1.10 11.92 -17.73
C GLY A 109 -2.08 11.76 -16.59
N THR A 110 -1.77 12.33 -15.43
CA THR A 110 -2.81 12.34 -14.40
C THR A 110 -3.90 13.32 -14.81
N PRO A 111 -5.18 12.94 -14.71
CA PRO A 111 -6.28 13.91 -14.66
C PRO A 111 -5.99 15.05 -13.66
N GLY A 112 -6.05 16.30 -14.11
CA GLY A 112 -5.75 17.47 -13.27
C GLY A 112 -4.26 17.71 -13.00
N ALA A 113 -3.37 17.14 -13.83
CA ALA A 113 -1.96 17.51 -13.84
C ALA A 113 -1.80 19.02 -14.09
N VAL A 114 -0.77 19.60 -13.47
CA VAL A 114 -0.42 21.02 -13.60
C VAL A 114 -0.29 21.38 -15.08
N SER A 115 -1.01 22.42 -15.50
CA SER A 115 -1.06 22.93 -16.87
C SER A 115 -0.19 24.19 -17.01
N LEU A 116 0.15 24.58 -18.24
CA LEU A 116 0.73 25.90 -18.55
C LEU A 116 -0.10 27.04 -17.95
N ALA A 117 -1.43 26.88 -17.90
CA ALA A 117 -2.34 27.83 -17.28
C ALA A 117 -2.06 28.09 -15.78
N ASP A 118 -1.35 27.19 -15.10
CA ASP A 118 -0.97 27.35 -13.69
C ASP A 118 0.39 28.07 -13.51
N VAL A 119 1.18 28.26 -14.59
CA VAL A 119 2.60 28.67 -14.50
C VAL A 119 3.00 29.82 -15.46
N ASP A 120 2.04 30.35 -16.23
CA ASP A 120 2.17 31.44 -17.23
C ASP A 120 2.37 30.94 -18.68
N ASP A 121 1.69 31.58 -19.65
CA ASP A 121 1.44 31.04 -21.00
C ASP A 121 2.50 31.46 -22.04
N ASP A 122 3.36 32.44 -21.71
CA ASP A 122 4.29 33.09 -22.67
C ASP A 122 5.75 32.61 -22.51
N HIS A 123 5.93 31.29 -22.41
CA HIS A 123 7.26 30.70 -22.24
C HIS A 123 8.03 30.57 -23.57
N PRO A 124 9.24 31.15 -23.70
CA PRO A 124 10.00 31.18 -24.97
C PRO A 124 10.29 29.81 -25.60
N PHE A 125 10.30 28.73 -24.81
CA PHE A 125 10.61 27.37 -25.26
C PHE A 125 9.39 26.45 -25.28
N ALA A 126 8.19 26.96 -24.96
CA ALA A 126 6.98 26.14 -24.87
C ALA A 126 6.59 25.54 -26.22
N ALA A 127 6.82 26.28 -27.32
CA ALA A 127 6.52 25.84 -28.68
C ALA A 127 7.44 24.73 -29.21
N ASP A 128 8.67 24.62 -28.70
CA ASP A 128 9.66 23.64 -29.18
C ASP A 128 9.75 22.39 -28.29
N LEU A 129 9.65 22.55 -26.97
CA LEU A 129 9.88 21.48 -25.99
C LEU A 129 8.60 20.80 -25.49
N ASP A 130 7.42 21.34 -25.84
CA ASP A 130 6.12 20.89 -25.34
C ASP A 130 6.17 20.55 -23.83
N PRO A 131 6.51 21.52 -22.96
CA PRO A 131 6.79 21.23 -21.56
C PRO A 131 5.58 20.69 -20.80
N PHE A 132 4.36 21.04 -21.24
CA PHE A 132 3.09 20.61 -20.63
C PHE A 132 2.07 20.18 -21.71
N GLY A 133 1.03 19.44 -21.30
CA GLY A 133 0.04 18.86 -22.21
C GLY A 133 0.21 17.36 -22.44
N GLU A 134 -0.53 16.81 -23.40
CA GLU A 134 -0.48 15.38 -23.71
C GLU A 134 0.80 15.03 -24.49
N GLY A 135 1.52 14.02 -24.01
CA GLY A 135 2.82 13.62 -24.54
C GLY A 135 4.00 14.53 -24.16
N SER A 136 3.76 15.50 -23.28
CA SER A 136 4.73 16.51 -22.86
C SER A 136 5.95 15.97 -22.10
N LEU A 137 6.97 16.83 -21.99
CA LEU A 137 8.14 16.57 -21.17
C LEU A 137 7.77 16.38 -19.69
N PHE A 138 6.85 17.20 -19.16
CA PHE A 138 6.35 17.03 -17.79
C PHE A 138 5.72 15.65 -17.59
N GLN A 139 4.88 15.19 -18.51
CA GLN A 139 4.27 13.85 -18.42
C GLN A 139 5.32 12.74 -18.46
N ARG A 140 6.40 12.92 -19.24
CA ARG A 140 7.50 11.96 -19.31
C ARG A 140 8.32 11.90 -18.01
N LEU A 141 8.60 13.06 -17.40
CA LEU A 141 9.52 13.18 -16.27
C LEU A 141 8.82 13.04 -14.91
N CYS A 142 7.59 13.53 -14.77
CA CYS A 142 6.93 13.66 -13.49
C CYS A 142 6.58 12.29 -12.89
N ARG A 143 7.26 11.97 -11.79
CA ARG A 143 6.98 10.79 -10.94
C ARG A 143 6.64 11.18 -9.50
N ALA A 144 6.40 12.47 -9.27
CA ALA A 144 5.99 12.97 -7.97
C ALA A 144 4.69 12.29 -7.53
N ARG A 145 4.59 12.07 -6.22
CA ARG A 145 3.45 11.39 -5.60
C ARG A 145 2.55 12.33 -4.79
N THR A 146 2.93 13.59 -4.75
CA THR A 146 2.22 14.65 -4.04
C THR A 146 2.00 15.82 -4.99
N ARG A 147 0.89 16.54 -4.81
CA ARG A 147 0.61 17.77 -5.58
C ARG A 147 1.73 18.80 -5.41
N ALA A 148 2.32 18.90 -4.22
CA ALA A 148 3.46 19.78 -3.98
C ALA A 148 4.69 19.42 -4.84
N GLY A 149 5.03 18.13 -4.94
CA GLY A 149 6.13 17.67 -5.80
C GLY A 149 5.84 17.90 -7.29
N GLU A 150 4.59 17.69 -7.72
CA GLU A 150 4.14 17.99 -9.09
C GLU A 150 4.29 19.48 -9.41
N LYS A 151 3.78 20.37 -8.54
CA LYS A 151 3.93 21.83 -8.67
C LYS A 151 5.39 22.27 -8.64
N MET A 152 6.23 21.64 -7.81
CA MET A 152 7.66 21.95 -7.75
C MET A 152 8.35 21.64 -9.08
N LEU A 153 8.11 20.44 -9.64
CA LEU A 153 8.68 20.06 -10.93
C LEU A 153 8.14 20.94 -12.06
N ALA A 154 6.84 21.25 -12.06
CA ALA A 154 6.24 22.14 -13.03
C ALA A 154 6.92 23.52 -13.01
N ARG A 155 7.09 24.12 -11.83
CA ARG A 155 7.82 25.40 -11.69
C ARG A 155 9.26 25.31 -12.19
N TRP A 156 9.98 24.23 -11.90
CA TRP A 156 11.35 24.06 -12.38
C TRP A 156 11.45 23.90 -13.91
N LEU A 157 10.43 23.33 -14.56
CA LEU A 157 10.39 23.20 -16.02
C LEU A 157 9.94 24.49 -16.71
N ALA A 158 9.02 25.23 -16.08
CA ALA A 158 8.49 26.49 -16.60
C ALA A 158 9.50 27.63 -16.43
N THR A 159 10.04 27.78 -15.22
CA THR A 159 11.01 28.83 -14.88
C THR A 159 12.33 28.18 -14.48
N PRO A 160 13.21 27.86 -15.45
CA PRO A 160 14.57 27.49 -15.15
C PRO A 160 15.22 28.63 -14.36
N ASP A 161 15.76 28.29 -13.21
CA ASP A 161 16.46 29.23 -12.35
C ASP A 161 17.85 29.45 -12.94
N THR A 162 17.98 30.40 -13.88
CA THR A 162 19.19 30.65 -14.68
C THR A 162 19.89 31.98 -14.40
N ASP A 163 19.24 32.87 -13.65
CA ASP A 163 19.65 34.28 -13.52
C ASP A 163 20.54 34.56 -12.29
N ASP A 164 21.08 33.51 -11.67
CA ASP A 164 21.85 33.60 -10.43
C ASP A 164 23.28 33.08 -10.65
N ASP A 165 24.27 33.72 -10.01
CA ASP A 165 25.69 33.38 -10.19
C ASP A 165 26.00 31.95 -9.67
N ASP A 166 25.16 31.42 -8.77
CA ASP A 166 25.35 30.12 -8.09
C ASP A 166 24.57 28.95 -8.74
N VAL A 167 24.01 29.11 -9.95
CA VAL A 167 23.19 28.07 -10.63
C VAL A 167 23.95 26.74 -10.76
N GLY A 168 25.26 26.79 -11.06
CA GLY A 168 26.09 25.60 -11.22
C GLY A 168 26.18 24.77 -9.93
N GLU A 169 26.32 25.44 -8.78
CA GLU A 169 26.40 24.78 -7.47
C GLU A 169 25.05 24.15 -7.09
N ARG A 170 23.94 24.88 -7.28
CA ARG A 170 22.59 24.34 -7.03
C ARG A 170 22.27 23.12 -7.89
N LEU A 171 22.66 23.13 -9.17
CA LEU A 171 22.48 21.97 -10.04
C LEU A 171 23.35 20.79 -9.59
N ALA A 172 24.59 21.04 -9.18
CA ALA A 172 25.47 20.00 -8.64
C ALA A 172 24.92 19.39 -7.34
N ASP A 173 24.35 20.20 -6.45
CA ASP A 173 23.67 19.74 -5.24
C ASP A 173 22.49 18.82 -5.56
N ARG A 174 21.63 19.22 -6.52
CA ARG A 174 20.51 18.38 -6.96
C ARG A 174 20.98 17.05 -7.55
N GLN A 175 22.03 17.06 -8.38
CA GLN A 175 22.59 15.83 -8.94
C GLN A 175 23.19 14.93 -7.85
N ARG A 176 23.91 15.50 -6.88
CA ARG A 176 24.44 14.77 -5.72
C ARG A 176 23.31 14.16 -4.87
N ALA A 177 22.19 14.86 -4.70
CA ALA A 177 21.03 14.33 -3.99
C ALA A 177 20.34 13.16 -4.73
N ILE A 178 20.37 13.15 -6.07
CA ILE A 178 19.76 12.10 -6.90
C ILE A 178 20.65 10.86 -7.02
N ASP A 179 21.97 11.01 -6.99
CA ASP A 179 22.92 9.92 -7.21
C ASP A 179 22.67 8.65 -6.37
N PRO A 180 22.48 8.73 -5.03
CA PRO A 180 22.17 7.53 -4.23
C PRO A 180 20.82 6.89 -4.59
N LEU A 181 19.88 7.66 -5.13
CA LEU A 181 18.56 7.15 -5.52
C LEU A 181 18.61 6.33 -6.81
N ARG A 182 19.65 6.48 -7.65
CA ARG A 182 19.73 5.78 -8.95
C ARG A 182 19.71 4.27 -8.78
N GLY A 183 20.52 3.75 -7.85
CA GLY A 183 20.61 2.33 -7.51
C GLY A 183 19.58 1.83 -6.49
N ALA A 184 18.92 2.73 -5.76
CA ALA A 184 17.97 2.39 -4.70
C ALA A 184 16.58 1.99 -5.26
N LEU A 185 16.52 0.94 -6.08
CA LEU A 185 15.29 0.50 -6.76
C LEU A 185 14.16 0.17 -5.80
N ASP A 186 14.46 -0.52 -4.69
CA ASP A 186 13.44 -0.89 -3.71
C ASP A 186 12.87 0.34 -3.00
N LEU A 187 13.71 1.34 -2.71
CA LEU A 187 13.24 2.61 -2.14
C LEU A 187 12.32 3.34 -3.13
N ARG A 188 12.70 3.40 -4.40
CA ARG A 188 11.91 4.03 -5.46
C ARG A 188 10.55 3.36 -5.66
N GLU A 189 10.51 2.03 -5.58
CA GLU A 189 9.27 1.25 -5.60
C GLU A 189 8.42 1.55 -4.36
N ARG A 190 9.00 1.48 -3.16
CA ARG A 190 8.28 1.78 -1.90
C ARG A 190 7.65 3.17 -1.90
N LEU A 191 8.43 4.19 -2.28
CA LEU A 191 7.92 5.57 -2.40
C LEU A 191 6.78 5.67 -3.44
N ALA A 192 6.88 4.91 -4.53
CA ALA A 192 5.84 4.86 -5.53
C ALA A 192 4.54 4.22 -5.03
N LEU A 193 4.63 3.20 -4.19
CA LEU A 193 3.48 2.47 -3.62
C LEU A 193 2.81 3.22 -2.48
N VAL A 194 3.57 3.90 -1.62
CA VAL A 194 3.01 4.77 -0.57
C VAL A 194 2.32 5.98 -1.19
N GLY A 195 2.89 6.50 -2.29
CA GLY A 195 2.38 7.70 -2.94
C GLY A 195 0.95 7.64 -3.47
N SER A 196 0.48 6.47 -3.90
CA SER A 196 -0.88 6.32 -4.45
C SER A 196 -1.98 6.58 -3.42
N THR A 197 -1.71 6.37 -2.12
CA THR A 197 -2.68 6.69 -1.05
C THR A 197 -2.61 8.16 -0.64
N LEU A 198 -1.42 8.77 -0.67
CA LEU A 198 -1.20 10.16 -0.25
C LEU A 198 -1.86 11.17 -1.18
N ARG A 199 -1.83 10.93 -2.49
CA ARG A 199 -2.37 11.89 -3.48
C ARG A 199 -3.86 12.16 -3.34
N ALA A 200 -4.62 11.18 -2.85
CA ALA A 200 -6.08 11.29 -2.69
C ALA A 200 -6.49 12.05 -1.41
N GLY A 201 -5.60 12.21 -0.43
CA GLY A 201 -5.97 12.72 0.90
C GLY A 201 -5.10 13.83 1.47
N VAL A 202 -4.00 14.19 0.82
CA VAL A 202 -3.00 15.09 1.41
C VAL A 202 -3.01 16.45 0.71
N GLU A 203 -3.57 17.43 1.41
CA GLU A 203 -3.44 18.86 1.09
C GLU A 203 -2.13 19.38 1.70
N PRO A 204 -1.14 19.81 0.90
CA PRO A 204 0.18 20.21 1.39
C PRO A 204 0.12 21.29 2.47
N GLU A 205 -0.79 22.26 2.33
CA GLU A 205 -0.97 23.35 3.30
C GLU A 205 -1.46 22.82 4.67
N ARG A 206 -2.24 21.73 4.68
CA ARG A 206 -2.71 21.11 5.93
C ARG A 206 -1.60 20.32 6.62
N LEU A 207 -0.70 19.69 5.86
CA LEU A 207 0.44 18.98 6.45
C LEU A 207 1.50 19.92 7.01
N THR A 208 1.81 21.02 6.33
CA THR A 208 2.71 22.05 6.89
C THR A 208 2.11 22.72 8.12
N GLY A 209 0.79 22.96 8.12
CA GLY A 209 0.06 23.41 9.32
C GLY A 209 0.12 22.41 10.47
N TRP A 210 -0.05 21.10 10.19
CA TRP A 210 0.06 20.04 11.20
C TRP A 210 1.49 19.89 11.73
N GLY A 211 2.51 19.90 10.86
CA GLY A 211 3.92 19.76 11.25
C GLY A 211 4.48 20.97 12.01
N SER A 212 3.84 22.13 11.85
CA SER A 212 4.18 23.36 12.59
C SER A 212 3.35 23.54 13.86
N ALA A 213 2.36 22.66 14.11
CA ALA A 213 1.55 22.71 15.31
C ALA A 213 2.35 22.20 16.52
N PRO A 214 2.19 22.80 17.71
CA PRO A 214 2.82 22.31 18.91
C PRO A 214 2.40 20.86 19.16
N GLN A 215 3.40 19.99 19.33
CA GLN A 215 3.22 18.56 19.59
C GLN A 215 2.24 18.34 20.75
N LEU A 216 1.00 17.99 20.43
CA LEU A 216 0.04 17.55 21.43
C LEU A 216 0.56 16.22 21.97
N PRO A 217 0.74 16.07 23.30
CA PRO A 217 1.22 14.83 23.87
C PRO A 217 0.22 13.74 23.48
N ILE A 218 0.65 12.79 22.65
CA ILE A 218 -0.12 11.61 22.26
C ILE A 218 -0.32 10.81 23.55
N THR A 219 -1.37 11.13 24.30
CA THR A 219 -1.47 10.69 25.67
C THR A 219 -1.95 9.25 25.62
N ALA A 220 -1.12 8.32 26.10
CA ALA A 220 -1.35 6.87 26.21
C ALA A 220 -2.68 6.45 26.87
N LYS A 221 -3.50 7.42 27.34
CA LYS A 221 -4.81 7.21 27.96
C LYS A 221 -5.90 6.75 26.97
N ARG A 222 -5.85 7.11 25.68
CA ARG A 222 -6.87 6.67 24.68
C ARG A 222 -6.69 5.23 24.21
N THR A 223 -5.44 4.79 24.03
CA THR A 223 -5.12 3.38 23.76
C THR A 223 -5.33 2.53 25.02
N ALA A 224 -5.01 3.04 26.20
CA ALA A 224 -5.27 2.35 27.47
C ALA A 224 -6.78 2.19 27.77
N THR A 225 -7.63 3.17 27.43
CA THR A 225 -9.09 3.03 27.62
C THR A 225 -9.71 2.02 26.65
N LEU A 226 -9.27 1.98 25.40
CA LEU A 226 -9.69 0.93 24.45
C LEU A 226 -9.18 -0.46 24.85
N ALA A 227 -7.93 -0.56 25.34
CA ALA A 227 -7.35 -1.81 25.84
C ALA A 227 -8.00 -2.30 27.15
N LEU A 228 -8.59 -1.42 27.96
CA LEU A 228 -9.29 -1.77 29.20
C LEU A 228 -10.76 -2.16 29.00
N LEU A 229 -11.41 -1.68 27.92
CA LEU A 229 -12.80 -2.00 27.59
C LEU A 229 -12.96 -3.30 26.78
N LEU A 230 -11.92 -3.74 26.10
CA LEU A 230 -11.93 -4.98 25.30
C LEU A 230 -12.09 -6.27 26.15
N PRO A 231 -11.42 -6.42 27.32
CA PRO A 231 -11.53 -7.61 28.17
C PRO A 231 -12.87 -7.71 28.90
N THR A 232 -13.47 -6.58 29.27
CA THR A 232 -14.77 -6.55 29.96
C THR A 232 -15.93 -6.94 29.04
N LEU A 233 -15.75 -6.83 27.72
CA LEU A 233 -16.75 -7.24 26.72
C LEU A 233 -16.53 -8.69 26.22
N LEU A 234 -15.28 -9.15 26.15
CA LEU A 234 -14.93 -10.52 25.75
C LEU A 234 -15.07 -11.57 26.88
N GLY A 235 -14.85 -11.18 28.14
CA GLY A 235 -14.96 -12.08 29.29
C GLY A 235 -16.35 -12.69 29.50
N PRO A 236 -17.45 -11.91 29.45
CA PRO A 236 -18.82 -12.43 29.58
C PRO A 236 -19.21 -13.34 28.41
N LEU A 237 -18.70 -13.05 27.20
CA LEU A 237 -18.90 -13.88 26.01
C LEU A 237 -18.23 -15.25 26.17
N ALA A 238 -16.99 -15.29 26.67
CA ALA A 238 -16.25 -16.52 26.95
C ALA A 238 -16.88 -17.34 28.08
N LEU A 239 -17.38 -16.69 29.14
CA LEU A 239 -18.09 -17.35 30.23
C LEU A 239 -19.46 -17.90 29.78
N GLY A 240 -20.18 -17.19 28.91
CA GLY A 240 -21.40 -17.69 28.28
C GLY A 240 -21.18 -18.91 27.38
N LEU A 241 -20.05 -18.95 26.67
CA LEU A 241 -19.61 -20.10 25.88
C LEU A 241 -19.22 -21.32 26.75
N LEU A 242 -18.61 -21.08 27.92
CA LEU A 242 -18.25 -22.10 28.90
C LEU A 242 -19.50 -22.73 29.55
N MET A 243 -20.48 -21.90 29.94
CA MET A 243 -21.73 -22.34 30.59
C MET A 243 -22.68 -23.08 29.64
N ALA A 244 -22.52 -22.91 28.32
CA ALA A 244 -23.27 -23.61 27.29
C ALA A 244 -22.73 -25.02 26.96
N GLY A 245 -21.70 -25.51 27.66
CA GLY A 245 -21.17 -26.87 27.51
C GLY A 245 -20.28 -27.09 26.28
N LEU A 246 -19.73 -26.03 25.67
CA LEU A 246 -18.79 -26.13 24.54
C LEU A 246 -17.34 -26.45 24.96
N SER A 247 -17.12 -27.48 25.80
CA SER A 247 -15.77 -27.91 26.21
C SER A 247 -14.84 -28.41 25.08
N PRO A 248 -15.30 -28.94 23.92
CA PRO A 248 -14.37 -29.45 22.90
C PRO A 248 -13.91 -28.41 21.86
N LEU A 249 -14.40 -27.16 21.89
CA LEU A 249 -14.06 -26.12 20.88
C LEU A 249 -13.06 -25.08 21.37
N TRP A 250 -12.71 -25.09 22.67
CA TRP A 250 -11.60 -24.32 23.24
C TRP A 250 -10.29 -24.40 22.43
N PRO A 251 -9.83 -25.57 21.93
CA PRO A 251 -8.57 -25.60 21.19
C PRO A 251 -8.66 -24.92 19.80
N LEU A 252 -9.83 -24.88 19.18
CA LEU A 252 -10.05 -24.15 17.93
C LEU A 252 -10.12 -22.64 18.18
N ALA A 253 -10.76 -22.23 19.29
CA ALA A 253 -10.74 -20.84 19.74
C ALA A 253 -9.31 -20.39 20.07
N ASP A 254 -8.53 -21.22 20.79
CA ASP A 254 -7.13 -20.94 21.16
C ASP A 254 -6.22 -20.84 19.92
N CYS A 255 -6.39 -21.73 18.93
CA CYS A 255 -5.71 -21.63 17.64
C CYS A 255 -6.07 -20.34 16.90
N LEU A 256 -7.32 -19.88 16.97
CA LEU A 256 -7.75 -18.64 16.33
C LEU A 256 -7.24 -17.41 17.06
N THR A 257 -7.26 -17.39 18.39
CA THR A 257 -6.60 -16.33 19.17
C THR A 257 -5.10 -16.32 18.96
N LYS A 258 -4.43 -17.47 18.86
CA LYS A 258 -3.00 -17.55 18.49
C LYS A 258 -2.76 -17.05 17.07
N ALA A 259 -3.60 -17.40 16.10
CA ALA A 259 -3.51 -16.87 14.73
C ALA A 259 -3.79 -15.36 14.66
N VAL A 260 -4.62 -14.82 15.56
CA VAL A 260 -4.91 -13.38 15.70
C VAL A 260 -3.79 -12.66 16.46
N LEU A 261 -3.16 -13.30 17.45
CA LEU A 261 -2.02 -12.75 18.19
C LEU A 261 -0.72 -12.79 17.37
N ASP A 262 -0.46 -13.87 16.63
CA ASP A 262 0.61 -13.94 15.63
C ASP A 262 0.36 -12.96 14.47
N TRP A 263 -0.90 -12.64 14.17
CA TRP A 263 -1.24 -11.56 13.24
C TRP A 263 -0.91 -10.18 13.80
N SER A 264 -1.27 -9.89 15.05
CA SER A 264 -0.90 -8.65 15.74
C SER A 264 0.61 -8.49 15.84
N ASN A 265 1.32 -9.58 16.15
CA ASN A 265 2.77 -9.57 16.30
C ASN A 265 3.48 -9.56 14.94
N GLY A 266 2.95 -10.22 13.92
CA GLY A 266 3.50 -10.21 12.56
C GLY A 266 3.36 -8.86 11.86
N GLU A 267 2.26 -8.12 12.10
CA GLU A 267 2.10 -6.74 11.60
C GLU A 267 3.04 -5.78 12.34
N ALA A 268 3.26 -5.98 13.65
CA ALA A 268 4.28 -5.28 14.41
C ALA A 268 5.71 -5.67 14.01
N GLN A 269 5.94 -6.88 13.49
CA GLN A 269 7.25 -7.39 13.11
C GLN A 269 7.60 -7.09 11.65
N ASP A 270 6.63 -6.99 10.73
CA ASP A 270 6.84 -6.41 9.40
C ASP A 270 7.17 -4.90 9.53
N ASP A 271 6.50 -4.18 10.44
CA ASP A 271 6.83 -2.78 10.75
C ASP A 271 8.13 -2.64 11.57
N ALA A 272 8.44 -3.54 12.52
CA ALA A 272 9.67 -3.48 13.32
C ALA A 272 10.90 -4.06 12.60
N THR A 273 10.77 -5.01 11.67
CA THR A 273 11.88 -5.46 10.81
C THR A 273 12.25 -4.34 9.82
N LEU A 274 11.27 -3.54 9.39
CA LEU A 274 11.50 -2.28 8.67
C LEU A 274 12.30 -1.25 9.50
N ILE A 275 12.21 -1.27 10.84
CA ILE A 275 12.91 -0.33 11.75
C ILE A 275 14.24 -0.92 12.31
N ILE A 276 14.40 -2.24 12.43
CA ILE A 276 15.59 -2.88 13.02
C ILE A 276 16.66 -3.18 11.97
N VAL A 277 16.29 -3.47 10.71
CA VAL A 277 17.26 -3.52 9.59
C VAL A 277 17.87 -2.14 9.32
N GLU A 278 17.21 -1.06 9.78
CA GLU A 278 17.71 0.33 9.79
C GLU A 278 18.88 0.56 10.78
N ARG A 279 19.22 -0.41 11.65
CA ARG A 279 20.29 -0.25 12.66
C ARG A 279 21.44 -1.26 12.57
N ALA A 280 21.36 -2.26 11.68
CA ALA A 280 22.35 -3.32 11.56
C ALA A 280 22.73 -3.59 10.10
N GLY A 281 23.57 -2.74 9.53
CA GLY A 281 24.30 -3.00 8.29
C GLY A 281 24.84 -1.71 7.68
N PRO A 282 26.12 -1.68 7.26
CA PRO A 282 27.04 -0.55 7.39
C PRO A 282 26.80 0.64 6.47
#